data_AF-W5NUX5-F1
#
_entry.id   AF-W5NUX5-F1
#
_cell.length_a   1.000
_cell.length_b   1.000
_cell.length_c   1.000
_cell.angle_alpha   90.00
_cell.angle_beta   90.00
_cell.angle_gamma   90.00
#
_symmetry.space_group_name_H-M   'P 1'
#
loop_
_entity.id
_entity.type
_entity.pdbx_description
1 polymer ?
#
loop_
_entity_poly.entity_id
_entity_poly.type
_entity_poly.pdbx_seq_one_letter_code
_entity_poly.pdbx_strand_id
1 'polypeptide(L)'
;MAQVAATLNNLAVLYGKRGKYKEAEPLCKRALEIREKVLGKDHPDVAKQLNNLALLCQNQGKYEEVEYYYQRALEIYQTKLGPDDPNVAKTKNNLASCYLKQGKFKQAETLYKEILTRAHEREFGSVDGKRCTFVSKQINCRMR
;
A
#
# COMPACT_ATOMS: atom_id res chain seq x y z
N MET A 1 -11.48 22.76 -3.52
CA MET A 1 -10.77 22.07 -2.42
C MET A 1 -9.97 20.84 -2.88
N ALA A 2 -10.57 19.88 -3.59
CA ALA A 2 -9.86 18.70 -4.10
C ALA A 2 -8.65 19.04 -5.01
N GLN A 3 -8.79 20.04 -5.89
CA GLN A 3 -7.70 20.49 -6.76
C GLN A 3 -6.50 21.06 -5.97
N VAL A 4 -6.75 21.75 -4.84
CA VAL A 4 -5.70 22.27 -3.96
C VAL A 4 -4.90 21.11 -3.35
N ALA A 5 -5.57 20.05 -2.89
CA ALA A 5 -4.89 18.86 -2.38
C ALA A 5 -4.04 18.15 -3.45
N ALA A 6 -4.53 18.09 -4.70
CA ALA A 6 -3.77 17.52 -5.81
C ALA A 6 -2.50 18.34 -6.11
N THR A 7 -2.61 19.68 -6.17
CA THR A 7 -1.47 20.56 -6.40
C THR A 7 -0.44 20.48 -5.28
N LEU A 8 -0.88 20.45 -4.01
CA LEU A 8 -0.01 20.28 -2.85
C LEU A 8 0.74 18.93 -2.91
N ASN A 9 0.04 17.85 -3.25
CA ASN A 9 0.67 16.53 -3.40
C ASN A 9 1.70 16.51 -4.53
N ASN A 10 1.42 17.13 -5.68
CA ASN A 10 2.36 17.20 -6.78
C ASN A 10 3.62 17.99 -6.41
N LEU A 11 3.48 19.09 -5.67
CA LEU A 11 4.61 19.85 -5.15
C LEU A 11 5.42 19.04 -4.12
N ALA A 12 4.74 18.32 -3.22
CA ALA A 12 5.40 17.43 -2.27
C ALA A 12 6.22 16.33 -2.97
N VAL A 13 5.67 15.72 -4.03
CA VAL A 13 6.39 14.72 -4.85
C VAL A 13 7.60 15.35 -5.53
N LEU A 14 7.48 16.57 -6.07
CA LEU A 14 8.59 17.29 -6.67
C LEU A 14 9.72 17.52 -5.66
N TYR A 15 9.39 17.96 -4.44
CA TYR A 15 10.37 18.15 -3.37
C TYR A 15 10.99 16.82 -2.92
N GLY A 16 10.19 15.76 -2.77
CA GLY A 16 10.70 14.42 -2.49
C GLY A 16 11.71 13.93 -3.53
N LYS A 17 11.43 14.12 -4.82
CA LYS A 17 12.37 13.77 -5.91
C LYS A 17 13.68 14.58 -5.86
N ARG A 18 13.66 15.78 -5.26
CA ARG A 18 14.84 16.63 -5.06
C ARG A 18 15.54 16.37 -3.72
N GLY A 19 15.12 15.36 -2.96
CA GLY A 19 15.66 15.07 -1.62
C GLY A 19 15.22 16.04 -0.53
N LYS A 20 14.31 16.98 -0.83
CA LYS A 20 13.78 18.00 0.09
C LYS A 20 12.61 17.44 0.91
N TYR A 21 12.89 16.41 1.70
CA TYR A 21 11.85 15.66 2.41
C TYR A 21 11.18 16.48 3.52
N LYS A 22 11.93 17.35 4.21
CA LYS A 22 11.42 18.23 5.27
C LYS A 22 10.41 19.25 4.74
N GLU A 23 10.60 19.71 3.50
CA GLU A 23 9.68 20.62 2.82
C GLU A 23 8.49 19.88 2.19
N ALA A 24 8.68 18.62 1.76
CA ALA A 24 7.63 17.79 1.17
C ALA A 24 6.58 17.32 2.20
N GLU A 25 7.03 16.92 3.39
CA GLU A 25 6.17 16.37 4.45
C GLU A 25 4.98 17.27 4.85
N PRO A 26 5.16 18.56 5.19
CA PRO A 26 4.04 19.41 5.59
C PRO A 26 3.03 19.63 4.45
N LEU A 27 3.50 19.65 3.20
CA LEU A 27 2.63 19.75 2.03
C LEU A 27 1.77 18.48 1.87
N CYS A 28 2.37 17.30 2.06
CA CYS A 28 1.65 16.04 2.04
C CYS A 28 0.65 15.92 3.20
N LYS A 29 0.99 16.36 4.42
CA LYS A 29 0.10 16.40 5.59
C LYS A 29 -1.11 17.32 5.34
N ARG A 30 -0.87 18.53 4.81
CA ARG A 30 -1.95 19.45 4.46
C ARG A 30 -2.86 18.91 3.34
N ALA A 31 -2.30 18.22 2.35
CA ALA A 31 -3.08 17.54 1.32
C ALA A 31 -3.94 16.40 1.90
N LEU A 32 -3.42 15.65 2.89
CA LEU A 32 -4.16 14.60 3.60
C LEU A 32 -5.37 15.19 4.34
N GLU A 33 -5.17 16.23 5.15
CA GLU A 33 -6.26 16.89 5.89
C GLU A 33 -7.37 17.39 4.97
N ILE A 34 -7.02 17.98 3.82
CA ILE A 34 -8.01 18.43 2.84
C ILE A 34 -8.78 17.24 2.26
N ARG A 35 -8.10 16.14 1.92
CA ARG A 35 -8.77 14.94 1.38
C ARG A 35 -9.69 14.29 2.40
N GLU A 36 -9.26 14.19 3.66
CA GLU A 36 -10.11 13.65 4.73
C GLU A 36 -11.37 14.49 4.94
N LYS A 37 -11.25 15.83 4.89
CA LYS A 37 -12.41 16.74 5.03
C LYS A 37 -13.37 16.68 3.84
N VAL A 38 -12.86 16.50 2.62
CA VAL A 38 -13.67 16.57 1.40
C VAL A 38 -14.28 15.20 1.04
N LEU A 39 -13.52 14.12 1.22
CA LEU A 39 -13.89 12.78 0.74
C LEU A 39 -14.25 11.82 1.88
N GLY A 40 -13.94 12.17 3.13
CA GLY A 40 -14.04 11.28 4.28
C GLY A 40 -12.74 10.51 4.54
N LYS A 41 -12.56 10.07 5.79
CA LYS A 41 -11.32 9.43 6.28
C LYS A 41 -11.01 8.08 5.64
N ASP A 42 -12.04 7.40 5.12
CA ASP A 42 -11.93 6.05 4.57
C ASP A 42 -11.96 6.02 3.05
N HIS A 43 -11.75 7.16 2.39
CA HIS A 43 -11.76 7.22 0.93
C HIS A 43 -10.45 6.65 0.35
N PRO A 44 -10.47 5.89 -0.77
CA PRO A 44 -9.25 5.37 -1.41
C PRO A 44 -8.18 6.43 -1.75
N ASP A 45 -8.59 7.66 -2.05
CA ASP A 45 -7.65 8.78 -2.26
C ASP A 45 -6.95 9.27 -0.98
N VAL A 46 -7.56 9.04 0.19
CA VAL A 46 -6.91 9.25 1.49
C VAL A 46 -5.84 8.18 1.69
N ALA A 47 -6.14 6.91 1.42
CA ALA A 47 -5.16 5.83 1.44
C ALA A 47 -3.98 6.06 0.49
N LYS A 48 -4.25 6.61 -0.70
CA LYS A 48 -3.20 7.02 -1.65
C LYS A 48 -2.31 8.11 -1.07
N GLN A 49 -2.90 9.08 -0.37
CA GLN A 49 -2.16 10.17 0.24
C GLN A 49 -1.31 9.69 1.43
N LEU A 50 -1.86 8.79 2.25
CA LEU A 50 -1.15 8.14 3.35
C LEU A 50 0.08 7.37 2.84
N ASN A 51 -0.05 6.62 1.74
CA ASN A 51 1.07 5.94 1.08
C ASN A 51 2.19 6.91 0.67
N ASN A 52 1.83 8.05 0.06
CA ASN A 52 2.83 9.04 -0.35
C ASN A 52 3.54 9.66 0.86
N LEU A 53 2.80 9.96 1.93
CA LEU A 53 3.37 10.49 3.17
C LEU A 53 4.30 9.48 3.83
N ALA A 54 3.91 8.20 3.89
CA ALA A 54 4.74 7.12 4.39
C ALA A 54 6.07 7.01 3.63
N LEU A 55 6.05 7.11 2.30
CA LEU A 55 7.28 7.08 1.50
C LEU A 55 8.23 8.26 1.85
N LEU A 56 7.69 9.46 2.05
CA LEU A 56 8.47 10.63 2.45
C LEU A 56 9.06 10.46 3.88
N CYS A 57 8.29 9.90 4.80
CA CYS A 57 8.75 9.63 6.17
C CYS A 57 9.82 8.52 6.21
N GLN A 58 9.72 7.52 5.33
CA GLN A 58 10.69 6.43 5.23
C GLN A 58 12.07 6.95 4.84
N ASN A 59 12.14 7.90 3.91
CA ASN A 59 13.40 8.53 3.51
C ASN A 59 14.03 9.41 4.60
N GLN A 60 13.27 9.75 5.64
CA GLN A 60 13.75 10.48 6.81
C GLN A 60 14.06 9.55 8.00
N GLY A 61 13.89 8.23 7.87
CA GLY A 61 14.10 7.26 8.95
C GLY A 61 13.02 7.24 10.03
N LYS A 62 11.86 7.88 9.79
CA LYS A 62 10.74 7.98 10.76
C LYS A 62 9.86 6.72 10.72
N TYR A 63 10.42 5.57 11.05
CA TYR A 63 9.81 4.28 10.77
C TYR A 63 8.47 4.01 11.48
N GLU A 64 8.26 4.55 12.68
CA GLU A 64 6.99 4.42 13.42
C GLU A 64 5.84 5.12 12.69
N GLU A 65 6.07 6.34 12.18
CA GLU A 65 5.09 7.06 11.37
C GLU A 65 4.77 6.31 10.07
N VAL A 66 5.80 5.72 9.44
CA VAL A 66 5.64 4.95 8.20
C VAL A 66 4.72 3.74 8.41
N GLU A 67 4.94 3.00 9.49
CA GLU A 67 4.14 1.82 9.83
C GLU A 67 2.68 2.21 10.05
N TYR A 68 2.42 3.26 10.83
CA TYR A 68 1.06 3.79 11.03
C TYR A 68 0.37 4.16 9.72
N TYR A 69 1.04 4.94 8.85
CA TYR A 69 0.43 5.39 7.60
C TYR A 69 0.16 4.24 6.62
N TYR A 70 1.07 3.27 6.50
CA TYR A 70 0.84 2.12 5.62
C TYR A 70 -0.24 1.17 6.15
N GLN A 71 -0.30 0.92 7.46
CA GLN A 71 -1.36 0.10 8.05
C GLN A 71 -2.74 0.73 7.83
N ARG A 72 -2.87 2.03 8.08
CA ARG A 72 -4.11 2.75 7.83
C ARG A 72 -4.51 2.76 6.35
N ALA A 73 -3.54 2.92 5.44
CA ALA A 73 -3.82 2.84 4.01
C ALA A 73 -4.25 1.43 3.57
N LEU A 74 -3.66 0.37 4.14
CA LEU A 74 -4.06 -1.02 3.88
C LEU A 74 -5.50 -1.28 4.30
N GLU A 75 -5.88 -0.87 5.50
CA GLU A 75 -7.24 -1.04 6.02
C GLU A 75 -8.28 -0.38 5.09
N ILE A 76 -8.01 0.85 4.66
CA ILE A 76 -8.90 1.57 3.73
C ILE A 76 -8.99 0.84 2.39
N TYR A 77 -7.86 0.44 1.79
CA TYR A 77 -7.90 -0.25 0.51
C TYR A 77 -8.59 -1.61 0.59
N GLN A 78 -8.32 -2.39 1.64
CA GLN A 78 -8.96 -3.69 1.85
C GLN A 78 -10.47 -3.55 2.05
N THR A 79 -10.92 -2.58 2.84
CA THR A 79 -12.34 -2.38 3.13
C THR A 79 -13.12 -1.78 1.95
N LYS A 80 -12.50 -0.92 1.14
CA LYS A 80 -13.19 -0.22 0.04
C LYS A 80 -13.02 -0.85 -1.34
N LEU A 81 -11.86 -1.42 -1.63
CA LEU A 81 -11.52 -1.98 -2.94
C LEU A 81 -11.39 -3.51 -2.91
N GLY A 82 -11.27 -4.11 -1.73
CA GLY A 82 -11.08 -5.54 -1.55
C GLY A 82 -9.60 -5.93 -1.46
N PRO A 83 -9.32 -7.17 -1.00
CA PRO A 83 -7.96 -7.65 -0.76
C PRO A 83 -7.13 -7.85 -2.03
N ASP A 84 -7.77 -8.02 -3.19
CA ASP A 84 -7.13 -8.29 -4.49
C ASP A 84 -6.76 -7.02 -5.26
N ASP A 85 -7.10 -5.85 -4.72
CA ASP A 85 -6.77 -4.58 -5.35
C ASP A 85 -5.24 -4.40 -5.44
N PRO A 86 -4.70 -3.97 -6.61
CA PRO A 86 -3.26 -3.77 -6.77
C PRO A 86 -2.64 -2.80 -5.76
N ASN A 87 -3.41 -1.84 -5.23
CA ASN A 87 -2.92 -0.92 -4.22
C ASN A 87 -2.71 -1.59 -2.86
N VAL A 88 -3.47 -2.66 -2.53
CA VAL A 88 -3.22 -3.46 -1.32
C VAL A 88 -1.85 -4.14 -1.44
N ALA A 89 -1.60 -4.87 -2.52
CA ALA A 89 -0.32 -5.53 -2.75
C ALA A 89 0.85 -4.53 -2.78
N LYS A 90 0.68 -3.38 -3.45
CA LYS A 90 1.67 -2.31 -3.49
C LYS A 90 1.97 -1.75 -2.10
N THR A 91 0.93 -1.49 -1.29
CA THR A 91 1.11 -0.95 0.07
C THR A 91 1.79 -1.97 0.98
N LYS A 92 1.43 -3.26 0.90
CA LYS A 92 2.12 -4.33 1.64
C LYS A 92 3.59 -4.45 1.23
N ASN A 93 3.91 -4.37 -0.06
CA ASN A 93 5.29 -4.36 -0.54
C ASN A 93 6.10 -3.19 0.03
N ASN A 94 5.51 -1.99 0.07
CA ASN A 94 6.16 -0.82 0.64
C ASN A 94 6.39 -0.97 2.16
N LEU A 95 5.42 -1.55 2.89
CA LEU A 95 5.55 -1.86 4.30
C LEU A 95 6.63 -2.92 4.56
N ALA A 96 6.67 -3.99 3.75
CA ALA A 96 7.72 -5.00 3.82
C ALA A 96 9.12 -4.38 3.59
N SER A 97 9.25 -3.49 2.61
CA SER A 97 10.49 -2.73 2.38
C SER A 97 10.88 -1.87 3.60
N CYS A 98 9.90 -1.29 4.29
CA CYS A 98 10.14 -0.57 5.55
C CYS A 98 10.67 -1.48 6.65
N TYR A 99 10.10 -2.68 6.80
CA TYR A 99 10.59 -3.66 7.76
C TYR A 99 11.99 -4.19 7.45
N LEU A 100 12.32 -4.37 6.16
CA LEU A 100 13.69 -4.72 5.74
C LEU A 100 14.71 -3.66 6.18
N LYS A 101 14.40 -2.37 5.99
CA LYS A 101 15.27 -1.26 6.42
C LYS A 101 15.45 -1.20 7.94
N GLN A 102 14.50 -1.72 8.71
CA GLN A 102 14.55 -1.82 10.17
C GLN A 102 15.19 -3.12 10.68
N GLY A 103 15.59 -4.05 9.80
CA GLY A 103 16.06 -5.39 10.19
C GLY A 103 14.96 -6.34 10.68
N LYS A 104 13.69 -5.99 10.52
CA LYS A 104 12.53 -6.81 10.92
C LYS A 104 12.19 -7.85 9.84
N PHE A 105 13.14 -8.74 9.54
CA PHE A 105 13.06 -9.67 8.40
C PHE A 105 11.85 -10.61 8.46
N LYS A 106 11.50 -11.13 9.65
CA LYS A 106 10.35 -12.03 9.83
C LYS A 106 9.03 -11.37 9.39
N GLN A 107 8.81 -10.11 9.75
CA GLN A 107 7.59 -9.39 9.39
C GLN A 107 7.53 -9.09 7.88
N ALA A 108 8.68 -8.72 7.29
CA ALA A 108 8.77 -8.51 5.85
C ALA A 108 8.48 -9.82 5.08
N GLU A 109 9.05 -10.94 5.53
CA GLU A 109 8.83 -12.26 4.94
C GLU A 109 7.35 -12.66 4.97
N THR A 110 6.67 -12.47 6.12
CA THR A 110 5.22 -12.75 6.23
C THR A 110 4.43 -11.94 5.22
N LEU A 111 4.70 -10.64 5.09
CA LEU A 111 4.00 -9.79 4.12
C LEU A 111 4.24 -10.22 2.68
N TYR A 112 5.48 -10.59 2.32
CA TYR A 112 5.77 -11.08 0.96
C TYR A 112 5.05 -12.40 0.68
N LYS A 113 5.04 -13.34 1.64
CA LYS A 113 4.29 -14.60 1.50
C LYS A 113 2.80 -14.35 1.32
N GLU A 114 2.20 -13.47 2.12
CA GLU A 114 0.78 -13.12 1.97
C GLU A 114 0.45 -12.55 0.58
N ILE A 115 1.30 -11.68 0.03
CA ILE A 115 1.10 -11.10 -1.31
C ILE A 115 1.15 -12.20 -2.37
N LEU A 116 2.13 -13.10 -2.28
CA LEU A 116 2.28 -14.22 -3.22
C LEU A 116 1.11 -15.22 -3.10
N THR A 117 0.71 -15.59 -1.89
CA THR A 117 -0.43 -16.47 -1.65
C THR A 117 -1.71 -15.88 -2.21
N ARG A 118 -1.99 -14.59 -1.98
CA ARG A 118 -3.18 -13.95 -2.55
C ARG A 118 -3.13 -13.82 -4.07
N ALA A 119 -1.99 -13.48 -4.65
CA ALA A 119 -1.82 -13.47 -6.10
C ALA A 119 -2.08 -14.87 -6.69
N HIS A 120 -1.57 -15.93 -6.05
CA HIS A 120 -1.81 -17.30 -6.45
C HIS A 120 -3.29 -17.70 -6.33
N GLU A 121 -3.95 -17.41 -5.21
CA GLU A 121 -5.37 -17.71 -5.02
C GLU A 121 -6.27 -16.95 -6.00
N ARG A 122 -5.90 -15.71 -6.37
CA ARG A 122 -6.61 -14.93 -7.39
C ARG A 122 -6.51 -15.54 -8.77
N GLU A 123 -5.33 -16.05 -9.14
CA GLU A 123 -5.09 -16.62 -10.48
C GLU A 123 -5.54 -18.08 -10.59
N PHE A 124 -5.42 -18.87 -9.52
CA PHE A 124 -5.58 -20.33 -9.55
C PHE A 124 -6.68 -20.87 -8.61
N GLY A 125 -7.30 -20.04 -7.78
CA GLY A 125 -8.29 -20.44 -6.76
C GLY A 125 -7.64 -21.02 -5.49
N SER A 126 -8.42 -21.19 -4.42
CA SER A 126 -7.90 -21.77 -3.16
C SER A 126 -7.51 -23.24 -3.34
N VAL A 127 -6.34 -23.61 -2.81
CA VAL A 127 -5.82 -24.99 -2.79
C VAL A 127 -6.22 -25.69 -1.47
N ASP A 128 -7.40 -25.42 -0.93
CA ASP A 128 -7.90 -26.14 0.25
C ASP A 128 -8.51 -27.48 -0.16
N GLY A 129 -7.66 -28.45 -0.52
CA GLY A 129 -7.80 -29.91 -0.34
C GLY A 129 -9.10 -30.66 -0.70
N LYS A 130 -10.19 -30.00 -1.10
CA LYS A 130 -11.49 -30.55 -1.43
C LYS A 130 -12.15 -29.62 -2.44
N ARG A 131 -12.03 -30.01 -3.71
CA ARG A 131 -12.74 -29.45 -4.87
C ARG A 131 -12.19 -28.09 -5.31
N CYS A 132 -11.22 -28.19 -6.22
CA CYS A 132 -10.84 -27.16 -7.17
C CYS A 132 -12.12 -26.60 -7.84
N THR A 133 -12.59 -25.43 -7.40
CA THR A 133 -13.67 -24.70 -8.09
C THR A 133 -13.04 -23.98 -9.26
N PHE A 134 -13.17 -24.63 -10.42
CA PHE A 134 -12.68 -24.24 -11.72
C PHE A 134 -13.03 -22.79 -12.09
N VAL A 135 -12.02 -21.98 -12.39
CA VAL A 135 -12.09 -20.96 -13.44
C VAL A 135 -10.78 -20.97 -14.22
N SER A 136 -10.83 -21.58 -15.41
CA SER A 136 -9.97 -21.30 -16.58
C SER A 136 -8.56 -21.93 -16.65
N LYS A 137 -8.54 -23.10 -17.33
CA LYS A 137 -7.63 -23.55 -18.42
C LYS A 137 -6.13 -23.19 -18.36
N GLN A 138 -5.33 -24.26 -18.51
CA GLN A 138 -3.88 -24.31 -18.76
C GLN A 138 -3.06 -23.93 -17.52
N ILE A 139 -2.60 -24.89 -16.72
CA ILE A 139 -1.31 -25.53 -16.92
C ILE A 139 -1.32 -26.90 -16.23
N ASN A 140 -1.03 -27.95 -17.00
CA ASN A 140 -0.56 -29.28 -16.56
C ASN A 140 -1.34 -30.02 -15.47
N CYS A 141 -2.43 -30.67 -15.89
CA CYS A 141 -2.56 -32.11 -15.64
C CYS A 141 -1.29 -32.82 -16.17
N ARG A 142 -0.32 -33.10 -15.30
CA ARG A 142 0.61 -34.24 -15.38
C ARG A 142 1.55 -34.23 -14.16
N MET A 143 1.13 -34.87 -13.08
CA MET A 143 2.04 -35.70 -12.30
C MET A 143 1.55 -37.13 -12.43
N ARG A 144 2.16 -37.85 -13.38
CA ARG A 144 2.32 -39.30 -13.31
C ARG A 144 3.66 -39.54 -12.63
#